data_AF-A0A843CAF9-F1
#
_entry.id   AF-A0A843CAF9-F1
#
_cell.length_a   1.000
_cell.length_b   1.000
_cell.length_c   1.000
_cell.angle_alpha   90.00
_cell.angle_beta   90.00
_cell.angle_gamma   90.00
#
_symmetry.space_group_name_H-M   'P 1'
#
loop_
_entity.id
_entity.type
_entity.pdbx_description
1 polymer ?
#
loop_
_entity_poly.entity_id
_entity_poly.type
_entity_poly.pdbx_seq_one_letter_code
_entity_poly.pdbx_strand_id
1 'polypeptide(L)'
;MKAIISCIEELRLKLDRHRKDGLKEYPTRTIFIDPLLQALGWDVRDPDEVQLEYPTIDGKSVDYASKINRKPVLFLEAKPLNDPLTDVKAITQVVGYAANAGVEWCILTNGVNYKVYRSTEKASAPEKLLFEVSFDPKETEGMTIQQIAEQFTRFSRDAMAKGVLDEIGEQIFTTGKVRKALDKLSMDPPTTLIRIIRSAIGDDSIEPVQIRAALKRLWSQKSEGEFHRFSVKADTKTKIDDTKLRGGKEYDEEVHTKGKPQEVIELFLTLDNFCRELDPHNVQKRYRAKYVAYAYVKSTFCSVHIQKSGLRVWLKLDYARLENPPDYARDVSKTGHWGVGNVELAINSFERIQEAKSLIRQSFEKNR
;
A
#
# COMPACT_ATOMS: atom_id res chain seq x y z
N MET A 1 13.12 13.52 14.88
CA MET A 1 12.19 14.25 14.00
C MET A 1 12.84 15.45 13.30
N LYS A 2 13.25 16.53 14.01
CA LYS A 2 13.83 17.74 13.38
C LYS A 2 15.00 17.47 12.42
N ALA A 3 15.93 16.59 12.80
CA ALA A 3 17.07 16.21 11.96
C ALA A 3 16.64 15.56 10.63
N ILE A 4 15.63 14.68 10.65
CA ILE A 4 15.09 14.01 9.47
C ILE A 4 14.41 15.02 8.54
N ILE A 5 13.62 15.94 9.10
CA ILE A 5 12.96 17.02 8.34
C ILE A 5 14.01 17.88 7.61
N SER A 6 15.01 18.39 8.34
CA SER A 6 16.09 19.22 7.77
C SER A 6 16.86 18.46 6.68
N CYS A 7 17.18 17.18 6.94
CA CYS A 7 17.86 16.33 5.96
C CYS A 7 17.04 16.18 4.68
N ILE A 8 15.74 15.88 4.78
CA ILE A 8 14.86 15.73 3.61
C ILE A 8 14.77 17.04 2.81
N GLU A 9 14.69 18.20 3.48
CA GLU A 9 14.69 19.50 2.82
C GLU A 9 15.99 19.73 2.02
N GLU A 10 17.14 19.48 2.64
CA GLU A 10 18.44 19.61 1.99
C GLU A 10 18.63 18.65 0.80
N LEU A 11 18.17 17.41 0.93
CA LEU A 11 18.24 16.41 -0.14
C LEU A 11 17.33 16.80 -1.32
N ARG A 12 16.14 17.36 -1.05
CA ARG A 12 15.22 17.85 -2.09
C ARG A 12 15.83 18.97 -2.91
N LEU A 13 16.53 19.92 -2.27
CA LEU A 13 17.17 21.04 -2.99
C LEU A 13 18.19 20.58 -4.03
N LYS A 14 18.84 19.43 -3.81
CA LYS A 14 19.89 18.89 -4.68
C LYS A 14 19.36 17.88 -5.70
N LEU A 15 18.12 17.39 -5.52
CA LEU A 15 17.56 16.25 -6.27
C LEU A 15 17.50 16.50 -7.78
N ASP A 16 16.92 17.61 -8.22
CA ASP A 16 16.72 17.88 -9.65
C ASP A 16 18.04 18.06 -10.41
N ARG A 17 19.05 18.63 -9.76
CA ARG A 17 20.40 18.73 -10.30
C ARG A 17 20.99 17.34 -10.54
N HIS A 18 21.01 16.50 -9.50
CA HIS A 18 21.63 15.18 -9.59
C HIS A 18 20.87 14.18 -10.47
N ARG A 19 19.54 14.34 -10.63
CA ARG A 19 18.76 13.57 -11.59
C ARG A 19 19.22 13.80 -13.03
N LYS A 20 19.54 15.04 -13.39
CA LYS A 20 20.07 15.38 -14.72
C LYS A 20 21.45 14.77 -14.93
N ASP A 21 22.27 14.74 -13.89
CA ASP A 21 23.63 14.19 -13.94
C ASP A 21 23.65 12.65 -14.01
N GLY A 22 22.56 11.98 -13.62
CA GLY A 22 22.44 10.52 -13.70
C GLY A 22 23.38 9.77 -12.76
N LEU A 23 23.36 10.13 -11.46
CA LEU A 23 24.27 9.56 -10.46
C LEU A 23 24.25 8.02 -10.44
N LYS A 24 25.47 7.46 -10.43
CA LYS A 24 25.73 6.04 -10.19
C LYS A 24 25.57 5.70 -8.71
N GLU A 25 25.62 4.41 -8.40
CA GLU A 25 25.34 3.86 -7.08
C GLU A 25 26.20 4.47 -5.95
N TYR A 26 27.52 4.53 -6.10
CA TYR A 26 28.39 5.11 -5.07
C TYR A 26 28.10 6.59 -4.77
N PRO A 27 27.98 7.50 -5.76
CA PRO A 27 27.52 8.87 -5.47
C PRO A 27 26.12 8.94 -4.84
N THR A 28 25.17 8.08 -5.26
CA THR A 28 23.84 8.01 -4.64
C THR A 28 23.93 7.67 -3.16
N ARG A 29 24.76 6.68 -2.81
CA ARG A 29 25.08 6.27 -1.44
C ARG A 29 25.54 7.47 -0.61
N THR A 30 26.60 8.13 -1.04
CA THR A 30 27.22 9.21 -0.27
C THR A 30 26.38 10.50 -0.19
N ILE A 31 25.62 10.84 -1.25
CA ILE A 31 24.91 12.13 -1.34
C ILE A 31 23.50 12.03 -0.75
N PHE A 32 22.82 10.90 -0.89
CA PHE A 32 21.41 10.74 -0.53
C PHE A 32 21.17 9.75 0.60
N ILE A 33 21.87 8.62 0.64
CA ILE A 33 21.62 7.55 1.61
C ILE A 33 22.32 7.85 2.94
N ASP A 34 23.63 8.12 2.92
CA ASP A 34 24.42 8.33 4.13
C ASP A 34 23.88 9.47 5.01
N PRO A 35 23.53 10.67 4.47
CA PRO A 35 22.96 11.74 5.29
C PRO A 35 21.62 11.38 5.91
N LEU A 36 20.79 10.61 5.19
CA LEU A 36 19.49 10.19 5.69
C LEU A 36 19.63 9.13 6.78
N LEU A 37 20.51 8.14 6.60
CA LEU A 37 20.84 7.15 7.64
C LEU A 37 21.33 7.85 8.91
N GLN A 38 22.23 8.83 8.78
CA GLN A 38 22.68 9.64 9.91
C GLN A 38 21.51 10.37 10.60
N ALA A 39 20.61 10.99 9.83
CA ALA A 39 19.44 11.69 10.37
C ALA A 39 18.43 10.74 11.05
N LEU A 40 18.38 9.49 10.60
CA LEU A 40 17.62 8.38 11.19
C LEU A 40 18.30 7.77 12.43
N GLY A 41 19.47 8.29 12.81
CA GLY A 41 20.22 7.89 13.98
C GLY A 41 21.13 6.69 13.77
N TRP A 42 21.40 6.30 12.52
CA TRP A 42 22.37 5.27 12.17
C TRP A 42 23.73 5.90 11.88
N ASP A 43 24.76 5.54 12.64
CA ASP A 43 26.14 6.01 12.38
C ASP A 43 26.82 5.18 11.28
N VAL A 44 26.86 5.71 10.06
CA VAL A 44 27.52 5.09 8.90
C VAL A 44 29.05 5.02 9.01
N ARG A 45 29.64 5.72 9.99
CA ARG A 45 31.08 5.76 10.23
C ARG A 45 31.52 4.82 11.35
N ASP A 46 30.58 4.23 12.07
CA ASP A 46 30.84 3.20 13.08
C ASP A 46 30.51 1.81 12.51
N PRO A 47 31.52 1.00 12.15
CA PRO A 47 31.29 -0.35 11.66
C PRO A 47 30.56 -1.26 12.64
N ASP A 48 30.55 -0.99 13.95
CA ASP A 48 29.77 -1.76 14.93
C ASP A 48 28.26 -1.47 14.85
N GLU A 49 27.89 -0.32 14.29
CA GLU A 49 26.50 0.11 14.11
C GLU A 49 26.03 -0.01 12.65
N VAL A 50 26.83 0.45 11.67
CA VAL A 50 26.54 0.26 10.25
C VAL A 50 27.80 -0.26 9.57
N GLN A 51 27.75 -1.53 9.18
CA GLN A 51 28.83 -2.14 8.43
C GLN A 51 28.56 -1.99 6.93
N LEU A 52 29.45 -1.30 6.23
CA LEU A 52 29.43 -1.19 4.78
C LEU A 52 29.99 -2.46 4.13
N GLU A 53 29.51 -2.81 2.94
CA GLU A 53 29.94 -3.99 2.18
C GLU A 53 29.87 -5.28 3.03
N TYR A 54 28.76 -5.46 3.75
CA TYR A 54 28.60 -6.57 4.68
C TYR A 54 28.58 -7.90 3.91
N PRO A 55 29.50 -8.84 4.21
CA PRO A 55 29.62 -10.07 3.46
C PRO A 55 28.43 -11.00 3.70
N THR A 56 27.90 -11.53 2.60
CA THR A 56 26.82 -12.52 2.61
C THR A 56 27.38 -13.92 2.45
N ILE A 57 26.57 -14.93 2.79
CA ILE A 57 26.99 -16.35 2.78
C ILE A 57 27.43 -16.82 1.38
N ASP A 58 26.87 -16.21 0.32
CA ASP A 58 27.19 -16.52 -1.08
C ASP A 58 28.44 -15.78 -1.62
N GLY A 59 29.24 -15.17 -0.74
CA GLY A 59 30.49 -14.51 -1.10
C GLY A 59 30.32 -13.16 -1.79
N LYS A 60 29.10 -12.61 -1.76
CA LYS A 60 28.79 -11.24 -2.19
C LYS A 60 28.74 -10.31 -0.98
N SER A 61 28.41 -9.04 -1.20
CA SER A 61 28.19 -8.07 -0.14
C SER A 61 26.85 -7.37 -0.32
N VAL A 62 26.23 -6.96 0.78
CA VAL A 62 25.16 -5.98 0.80
C VAL A 62 25.74 -4.62 1.19
N ASP A 63 25.26 -3.54 0.56
CA ASP A 63 25.87 -2.21 0.70
C ASP A 63 25.93 -1.73 2.15
N TYR A 64 24.85 -1.94 2.92
CA TYR A 64 24.75 -1.53 4.33
C TYR A 64 24.10 -2.64 5.16
N ALA A 65 24.74 -2.99 6.28
CA ALA A 65 24.15 -3.75 7.36
C ALA A 65 24.07 -2.90 8.62
N SER A 66 22.87 -2.40 8.93
CA SER A 66 22.57 -1.70 10.18
C SER A 66 22.36 -2.68 11.31
N LYS A 67 23.01 -2.42 12.45
CA LYS A 67 23.18 -3.34 13.57
C LYS A 67 22.69 -2.72 14.87
N ILE A 68 22.01 -3.53 15.68
CA ILE A 68 21.67 -3.20 17.07
C ILE A 68 22.36 -4.24 17.95
N ASN A 69 23.10 -3.77 18.96
CA ASN A 69 23.93 -4.64 19.81
C ASN A 69 24.86 -5.55 18.96
N ARG A 70 25.48 -4.98 17.91
CA ARG A 70 26.36 -5.66 16.93
C ARG A 70 25.70 -6.78 16.13
N LYS A 71 24.37 -6.95 16.18
CA LYS A 71 23.62 -7.90 15.38
C LYS A 71 22.93 -7.18 14.23
N PRO A 72 23.06 -7.63 12.97
CA PRO A 72 22.32 -7.06 11.86
C PRO A 72 20.81 -7.16 12.06
N VAL A 73 20.12 -6.03 11.90
CA VAL A 73 18.65 -5.93 12.01
C VAL A 73 18.00 -5.41 10.74
N LEU A 74 18.77 -4.72 9.89
CA LEU A 74 18.29 -4.13 8.64
C LEU A 74 19.40 -4.16 7.59
N PHE A 75 19.10 -4.75 6.45
CA PHE A 75 19.96 -4.66 5.26
C PHE A 75 19.44 -3.58 4.31
N LEU A 76 20.34 -2.83 3.69
CA LEU A 76 19.98 -1.84 2.68
C LEU A 76 20.90 -2.00 1.47
N GLU A 77 20.27 -2.11 0.30
CA GLU A 77 20.89 -2.24 -1.02
C GLU A 77 20.58 -0.98 -1.83
N ALA A 78 21.62 -0.35 -2.34
CA ALA A 78 21.55 0.87 -3.13
C ALA A 78 21.48 0.56 -4.63
N LYS A 79 20.93 1.52 -5.37
CA LYS A 79 20.91 1.55 -6.83
C LYS A 79 21.20 2.98 -7.31
N PRO A 80 21.56 3.18 -8.60
CA PRO A 80 21.69 4.51 -9.19
C PRO A 80 20.45 5.39 -8.95
N LEU A 81 20.64 6.72 -8.85
CA LEU A 81 19.58 7.66 -8.41
C LEU A 81 18.30 7.61 -9.26
N ASN A 82 18.46 7.33 -10.56
CA ASN A 82 17.35 7.27 -11.52
C ASN A 82 16.80 5.85 -11.72
N ASP A 83 17.26 4.87 -10.95
CA ASP A 83 16.74 3.50 -11.02
C ASP A 83 15.28 3.44 -10.53
N PRO A 84 14.36 2.77 -11.25
CA PRO A 84 12.95 2.68 -10.88
C PRO A 84 12.66 1.69 -9.74
N LEU A 85 13.64 0.86 -9.35
CA LEU A 85 13.54 -0.17 -8.31
C LEU A 85 12.46 -1.22 -8.60
N THR A 86 12.27 -1.57 -9.87
CA THR A 86 11.27 -2.56 -10.32
C THR A 86 11.88 -3.86 -10.83
N ASP A 87 13.21 -3.96 -10.90
CA ASP A 87 13.86 -5.20 -11.31
C ASP A 87 13.67 -6.30 -10.26
N VAL A 88 12.96 -7.36 -10.66
CA VAL A 88 12.67 -8.53 -9.81
C VAL A 88 13.95 -9.23 -9.39
N LYS A 89 15.01 -9.20 -10.20
CA LYS A 89 16.30 -9.82 -9.82
C LYS A 89 16.95 -9.06 -8.67
N ALA A 90 17.02 -7.73 -8.75
CA ALA A 90 17.52 -6.89 -7.67
C ALA A 90 16.71 -7.07 -6.37
N ILE A 91 15.37 -7.10 -6.46
CA ILE A 91 14.50 -7.36 -5.31
C ILE A 91 14.79 -8.75 -4.70
N THR A 92 14.88 -9.78 -5.53
CA THR A 92 15.15 -11.16 -5.08
C THR A 92 16.51 -11.28 -4.41
N GLN A 93 17.51 -10.55 -4.91
CA GLN A 93 18.86 -10.53 -4.37
C GLN A 93 18.88 -9.97 -2.93
N VAL A 94 18.38 -8.75 -2.70
CA VAL A 94 18.40 -8.13 -1.36
C VAL A 94 17.53 -8.88 -0.36
N VAL A 95 16.37 -9.41 -0.79
CA VAL A 95 15.51 -10.26 0.04
C VAL A 95 16.22 -11.57 0.39
N GLY A 96 16.93 -12.17 -0.57
CA GLY A 96 17.70 -13.40 -0.38
C GLY A 96 18.85 -13.22 0.60
N TYR A 97 19.60 -12.12 0.50
CA TYR A 97 20.66 -11.78 1.45
C TYR A 97 20.15 -11.69 2.88
N ALA A 98 19.06 -10.95 3.09
CA ALA A 98 18.47 -10.78 4.40
C ALA A 98 17.95 -12.12 4.95
N ALA A 99 17.21 -12.88 4.15
CA ALA A 99 16.67 -14.18 4.56
C ALA A 99 17.77 -15.19 4.94
N ASN A 100 18.83 -15.28 4.12
CA ASN A 100 19.95 -16.20 4.37
C ASN A 100 20.78 -15.81 5.60
N ALA A 101 20.87 -14.50 5.91
CA ALA A 101 21.54 -13.98 7.09
C ALA A 101 20.66 -14.00 8.35
N GLY A 102 19.39 -14.41 8.25
CA GLY A 102 18.43 -14.37 9.37
C GLY A 102 18.00 -12.95 9.76
N VAL A 103 18.15 -11.97 8.87
CA VAL A 103 17.75 -10.57 9.07
C VAL A 103 16.33 -10.38 8.53
N GLU A 104 15.39 -9.97 9.39
CA GLU A 104 13.97 -9.87 9.01
C GLU A 104 13.67 -8.77 8.00
N TRP A 105 14.41 -7.67 8.04
CA TRP A 105 14.10 -6.46 7.28
C TRP A 105 15.17 -6.13 6.26
N CYS A 106 14.73 -5.78 5.05
CA CYS A 106 15.63 -5.19 4.08
C CYS A 106 14.99 -4.08 3.24
N ILE A 107 15.85 -3.23 2.70
CA ILE A 107 15.49 -2.06 1.91
C ILE A 107 16.20 -2.11 0.56
N LEU A 108 15.44 -1.90 -0.52
CA LEU A 108 15.99 -1.54 -1.82
C LEU A 108 15.74 -0.05 -2.06
N THR A 109 16.79 0.72 -2.37
CA THR A 109 16.68 2.18 -2.52
C THR A 109 17.54 2.74 -3.65
N ASN A 110 17.06 3.82 -4.27
CA ASN A 110 17.83 4.69 -5.17
C ASN A 110 18.25 6.00 -4.47
N GLY A 111 18.25 6.02 -3.14
CA GLY A 111 18.51 7.21 -2.33
C GLY A 111 17.29 8.10 -2.09
N VAL A 112 16.22 7.99 -2.90
CA VAL A 112 15.02 8.83 -2.81
C VAL A 112 13.77 8.02 -2.46
N ASN A 113 13.59 6.89 -3.14
CA ASN A 113 12.53 5.92 -2.89
C ASN A 113 13.12 4.76 -2.08
N TYR A 114 12.39 4.29 -1.07
CA TYR A 114 12.80 3.23 -0.15
C TYR A 114 11.69 2.19 -0.11
N LYS A 115 12.00 1.00 -0.61
CA LYS A 115 11.09 -0.15 -0.61
C LYS A 115 11.46 -1.09 0.53
N VAL A 116 10.58 -1.25 1.50
CA VAL A 116 10.85 -2.03 2.72
C VAL A 116 10.20 -3.39 2.62
N TYR A 117 11.00 -4.45 2.73
CA TYR A 117 10.57 -5.85 2.58
C TYR A 117 10.75 -6.63 3.88
N ARG A 118 9.84 -7.57 4.13
CA ARG A 118 9.99 -8.57 5.19
C ARG A 118 10.58 -9.86 4.60
N SER A 119 11.85 -10.12 4.84
CA SER A 119 12.59 -11.22 4.20
C SER A 119 12.05 -12.61 4.54
N THR A 120 11.50 -12.78 5.75
CA THR A 120 11.01 -14.04 6.32
C THR A 120 9.63 -14.46 5.80
N GLU A 121 8.94 -13.58 5.07
CA GLU A 121 7.60 -13.85 4.55
C GLU A 121 7.62 -15.01 3.53
N LYS A 122 6.63 -15.91 3.58
CA LYS A 122 6.55 -17.10 2.72
C LYS A 122 5.80 -16.77 1.42
N ALA A 123 6.42 -15.92 0.62
CA ALA A 123 5.90 -15.48 -0.68
C ALA A 123 7.05 -15.22 -1.67
N SER A 124 6.73 -14.88 -2.91
CA SER A 124 7.76 -14.42 -3.85
C SER A 124 8.37 -13.08 -3.37
N ALA A 125 9.63 -12.80 -3.70
CA ALA A 125 10.32 -11.60 -3.19
C ALA A 125 9.55 -10.27 -3.43
N PRO A 126 8.92 -10.03 -4.60
CA PRO A 126 8.10 -8.83 -4.80
C PRO A 126 6.87 -8.74 -3.89
N GLU A 127 6.25 -9.87 -3.53
CA GLU A 127 5.08 -9.93 -2.65
C GLU A 127 5.43 -9.73 -1.16
N LYS A 128 6.73 -9.74 -0.81
CA LYS A 128 7.20 -9.44 0.55
C LYS A 128 7.31 -7.94 0.84
N LEU A 129 6.87 -7.09 -0.09
CA LEU A 129 6.90 -5.63 0.04
C LEU A 129 5.88 -5.16 1.08
N LEU A 130 6.37 -4.61 2.19
CA LEU A 130 5.52 -4.10 3.26
C LEU A 130 4.98 -2.69 2.91
N PHE A 131 5.87 -1.73 2.70
CA PHE A 131 5.55 -0.36 2.33
C PHE A 131 6.64 0.28 1.46
N GLU A 132 6.29 1.37 0.79
CA GLU A 132 7.23 2.25 0.08
C GLU A 132 7.13 3.67 0.65
N VAL A 133 8.28 4.29 0.91
CA VAL A 133 8.36 5.71 1.28
C VAL A 133 9.27 6.45 0.31
N SER A 134 8.94 7.70 0.02
CA SER A 134 9.70 8.56 -0.86
C SER A 134 9.78 9.97 -0.30
N PHE A 135 10.85 10.68 -0.59
CA PHE A 135 10.87 12.14 -0.47
C PHE A 135 10.90 12.84 -1.84
N ASP A 136 10.65 12.15 -2.96
CA ASP A 136 10.45 12.79 -4.25
C ASP A 136 9.18 13.66 -4.23
N PRO A 137 9.26 14.98 -4.50
CA PRO A 137 8.07 15.82 -4.60
C PRO A 137 6.98 15.29 -5.54
N LYS A 138 7.36 14.51 -6.57
CA LYS A 138 6.41 13.88 -7.51
C LYS A 138 5.60 12.74 -6.90
N GLU A 139 6.17 12.02 -5.94
CA GLU A 139 5.53 10.87 -5.26
C GLU A 139 4.84 11.29 -3.95
N THR A 140 5.18 12.48 -3.42
CA THR A 140 4.64 13.00 -2.16
C THR A 140 3.79 14.26 -2.35
N GLU A 141 3.21 14.45 -3.53
CA GLU A 141 2.39 15.62 -3.82
C GLU A 141 1.29 15.77 -2.76
N GLY A 142 1.17 16.95 -2.13
CA GLY A 142 0.19 17.18 -1.08
C GLY A 142 0.53 16.53 0.27
N MET A 143 1.80 16.19 0.53
CA MET A 143 2.30 15.88 1.88
C MET A 143 3.22 16.98 2.38
N THR A 144 3.19 17.25 3.68
CA THR A 144 4.21 18.09 4.32
C THR A 144 5.51 17.31 4.52
N ILE A 145 6.64 18.01 4.68
CA ILE A 145 7.92 17.36 4.98
C ILE A 145 7.84 16.57 6.28
N GLN A 146 7.11 17.07 7.27
CA GLN A 146 6.90 16.37 8.53
C GLN A 146 6.22 15.00 8.30
N GLN A 147 5.14 14.95 7.52
CA GLN A 147 4.43 13.69 7.23
C GLN A 147 5.29 12.70 6.44
N ILE A 148 6.20 13.21 5.61
CA ILE A 148 7.17 12.37 4.91
C ILE A 148 8.21 11.83 5.92
N ALA A 149 8.77 12.71 6.76
CA ALA A 149 9.73 12.34 7.79
C ALA A 149 9.16 11.30 8.77
N GLU A 150 7.90 11.43 9.17
CA GLU A 150 7.18 10.44 10.00
C GLU A 150 7.23 9.03 9.39
N GLN A 151 7.02 8.90 8.07
CA GLN A 151 7.13 7.60 7.41
C GLN A 151 8.56 7.03 7.45
N PHE A 152 9.58 7.89 7.28
CA PHE A 152 10.98 7.48 7.38
C PHE A 152 11.36 7.04 8.81
N THR A 153 10.74 7.60 9.86
CA THR A 153 11.05 7.22 11.25
C THR A 153 10.82 5.74 11.57
N ARG A 154 9.97 5.06 10.80
CA ARG A 154 9.59 3.65 11.00
C ARG A 154 10.79 2.69 10.96
N PHE A 155 11.87 3.07 10.30
CA PHE A 155 13.13 2.31 10.25
C PHE A 155 14.34 3.11 10.79
N SER A 156 14.06 4.13 11.61
CA SER A 156 15.11 4.77 12.43
C SER A 156 15.70 3.77 13.41
N ARG A 157 16.92 4.03 13.89
CA ARG A 157 17.60 3.15 14.85
C ARG A 157 16.76 2.89 16.10
N ASP A 158 16.13 3.94 16.64
CA ASP A 158 15.26 3.84 17.82
C ASP A 158 13.98 3.02 17.52
N ALA A 159 13.34 3.23 16.38
CA ALA A 159 12.16 2.46 15.98
C ALA A 159 12.48 0.98 15.77
N MET A 160 13.63 0.68 15.14
CA MET A 160 14.11 -0.70 14.97
C MET A 160 14.44 -1.36 16.31
N ALA A 161 15.03 -0.63 17.26
CA ALA A 161 15.29 -1.15 18.61
C ALA A 161 14.01 -1.48 19.38
N LYS A 162 12.90 -0.78 19.08
CA LYS A 162 11.58 -0.98 19.68
C LYS A 162 10.73 -2.04 18.95
N GLY A 163 11.21 -2.60 17.83
CA GLY A 163 10.44 -3.59 17.07
C GLY A 163 9.28 -3.01 16.25
N VAL A 164 9.31 -1.71 15.92
CA VAL A 164 8.20 -1.04 15.21
C VAL A 164 7.91 -1.72 13.86
N LEU A 165 8.93 -2.10 13.09
CA LEU A 165 8.70 -2.83 11.84
C LEU A 165 8.15 -4.23 12.08
N ASP A 166 8.56 -4.92 13.15
CA ASP A 166 8.07 -6.25 13.51
C ASP A 166 6.56 -6.24 13.75
N GLU A 167 6.09 -5.29 14.56
CA GLU A 167 4.68 -5.09 14.88
C GLU A 167 3.85 -4.80 13.62
N ILE A 168 4.29 -3.82 12.81
CA ILE A 168 3.62 -3.46 11.55
C ILE A 168 3.61 -4.66 10.60
N GLY A 169 4.76 -5.30 10.42
CA GLY A 169 4.92 -6.46 9.55
C GLY A 169 3.99 -7.60 9.91
N GLU A 170 3.95 -7.95 11.20
CA GLU A 170 3.09 -8.99 11.71
C GLU A 170 1.62 -8.65 11.47
N GLN A 171 1.19 -7.44 11.81
CA GLN A 171 -0.20 -7.01 11.59
C GLN A 171 -0.59 -7.09 10.11
N ILE A 172 0.20 -6.51 9.21
CA ILE A 172 -0.14 -6.40 7.79
C ILE A 172 -0.13 -7.76 7.09
N PHE A 173 0.96 -8.53 7.22
CA PHE A 173 1.08 -9.81 6.53
C PHE A 173 0.15 -10.87 7.11
N THR A 174 -0.08 -10.88 8.43
CA THR A 174 -1.03 -11.82 9.05
C THR A 174 -2.46 -11.51 8.60
N THR A 175 -2.85 -10.24 8.61
CA THR A 175 -4.19 -9.83 8.13
C THR A 175 -4.39 -10.25 6.68
N GLY A 176 -3.41 -10.01 5.81
CA GLY A 176 -3.48 -10.42 4.41
C GLY A 176 -3.59 -11.94 4.22
N LYS A 177 -2.84 -12.74 4.99
CA LYS A 177 -2.93 -14.22 4.96
C LYS A 177 -4.28 -14.73 5.44
N VAL A 178 -4.77 -14.22 6.55
CA VAL A 178 -6.07 -14.60 7.11
C VAL A 178 -7.18 -14.24 6.12
N ARG A 179 -7.13 -13.05 5.52
CA ARG A 179 -8.07 -12.62 4.47
C ARG A 179 -8.07 -13.60 3.29
N LYS A 180 -6.91 -13.90 2.71
CA LYS A 180 -6.78 -14.86 1.61
C LYS A 180 -7.31 -16.26 1.99
N ALA A 181 -7.08 -16.69 3.23
CA ALA A 181 -7.62 -17.96 3.73
C ALA A 181 -9.15 -17.92 3.84
N LEU A 182 -9.73 -16.83 4.35
CA LEU A 182 -11.18 -16.62 4.42
C LEU A 182 -11.82 -16.54 3.03
N ASP A 183 -11.17 -15.90 2.07
CA ASP A 183 -11.62 -15.86 0.67
C ASP A 183 -11.74 -17.28 0.12
N LYS A 184 -10.69 -18.09 0.28
CA LYS A 184 -10.67 -19.49 -0.16
C LYS A 184 -11.75 -20.32 0.53
N LEU A 185 -11.89 -20.17 1.86
CA LEU A 185 -12.90 -20.89 2.65
C LEU A 185 -14.33 -20.48 2.30
N SER A 186 -14.54 -19.25 1.87
CA SER A 186 -15.88 -18.76 1.52
C SER A 186 -16.27 -19.16 0.10
N MET A 187 -15.30 -19.17 -0.83
CA MET A 187 -15.50 -19.64 -2.21
C MET A 187 -15.64 -21.15 -2.31
N ASP A 188 -14.86 -21.92 -1.55
CA ASP A 188 -14.93 -23.38 -1.49
C ASP A 188 -14.95 -23.89 -0.04
N PRO A 189 -16.10 -23.81 0.65
CA PRO A 189 -16.18 -24.15 2.07
C PRO A 189 -16.01 -25.66 2.30
N PRO A 190 -15.07 -26.08 3.17
CA PRO A 190 -14.91 -27.48 3.53
C PRO A 190 -16.13 -27.96 4.34
N THR A 191 -16.37 -29.27 4.32
CA THR A 191 -17.49 -29.91 5.05
C THR A 191 -17.47 -29.59 6.55
N THR A 192 -16.29 -29.50 7.16
CA THR A 192 -16.13 -29.10 8.55
C THR A 192 -16.68 -27.71 8.83
N LEU A 193 -16.41 -26.72 7.96
CA LEU A 193 -16.93 -25.36 8.11
C LEU A 193 -18.45 -25.32 7.96
N ILE A 194 -18.99 -26.05 6.97
CA ILE A 194 -20.43 -26.20 6.78
C ILE A 194 -21.09 -26.80 8.02
N ARG A 195 -20.48 -27.82 8.61
CA ARG A 195 -20.96 -28.46 9.84
C ARG A 195 -20.96 -27.50 11.03
N ILE A 196 -19.90 -26.71 11.19
CA ILE A 196 -19.82 -25.67 12.24
C ILE A 196 -20.95 -24.65 12.05
N ILE A 197 -21.17 -24.17 10.83
CA ILE A 197 -22.24 -23.19 10.53
C ILE A 197 -23.61 -23.80 10.78
N ARG A 198 -23.88 -25.03 10.30
CA ARG A 198 -25.17 -25.72 10.54
C ARG A 198 -25.45 -25.88 12.04
N SER A 199 -24.44 -26.29 12.79
CA SER A 199 -24.53 -26.42 14.25
C SER A 199 -24.80 -25.07 14.94
N ALA A 200 -24.25 -23.96 14.42
CA ALA A 200 -24.46 -22.64 14.97
C ALA A 200 -25.84 -22.04 14.63
N ILE A 201 -26.41 -22.41 13.47
CA ILE A 201 -27.77 -22.01 13.08
C ILE A 201 -28.81 -22.69 13.98
N GLY A 202 -28.59 -23.96 14.34
CA GLY A 202 -29.54 -24.74 15.14
C GLY A 202 -30.83 -25.11 14.39
N ASP A 203 -30.83 -25.02 13.06
CA ASP A 203 -31.94 -25.38 12.18
C ASP A 203 -31.52 -26.53 11.27
N ASP A 204 -32.05 -27.72 11.56
CA ASP A 204 -31.74 -28.95 10.82
C ASP A 204 -32.37 -28.99 9.43
N SER A 205 -33.33 -28.11 9.12
CA SER A 205 -33.96 -28.00 7.80
C SER A 205 -33.04 -27.39 6.74
N ILE A 206 -31.95 -26.74 7.15
CA ILE A 206 -30.99 -26.13 6.22
C ILE A 206 -29.99 -27.17 5.75
N GLU A 207 -30.06 -27.48 4.46
CA GLU A 207 -29.18 -28.43 3.80
C GLU A 207 -27.77 -27.86 3.58
N PRO A 208 -26.71 -28.69 3.63
CA PRO A 208 -25.33 -28.28 3.37
C PRO A 208 -25.14 -27.50 2.05
N VAL A 209 -25.91 -27.85 1.01
CA VAL A 209 -25.87 -27.18 -0.29
C VAL A 209 -26.37 -25.73 -0.19
N GLN A 210 -27.40 -25.48 0.62
CA GLN A 210 -27.93 -24.14 0.85
C GLN A 210 -26.91 -23.28 1.61
N ILE A 211 -26.19 -23.85 2.57
CA ILE A 211 -25.11 -23.16 3.29
C ILE A 211 -23.97 -22.80 2.32
N ARG A 212 -23.54 -23.71 1.45
CA ARG A 212 -22.52 -23.39 0.42
C ARG A 212 -22.96 -22.24 -0.47
N ALA A 213 -24.20 -22.30 -0.97
CA ALA A 213 -24.74 -21.27 -1.85
C ALA A 213 -24.91 -19.93 -1.12
N ALA A 214 -25.28 -19.94 0.16
CA ALA A 214 -25.37 -18.74 0.98
C ALA A 214 -23.99 -18.13 1.25
N LEU A 215 -22.99 -18.92 1.63
CA LEU A 215 -21.60 -18.46 1.82
C LEU A 215 -21.04 -17.84 0.56
N LYS A 216 -21.20 -18.52 -0.58
CA LYS A 216 -20.79 -17.99 -1.89
C LYS A 216 -21.49 -16.66 -2.17
N ARG A 217 -22.82 -16.57 -2.00
CA ARG A 217 -23.56 -15.31 -2.24
C ARG A 217 -23.15 -14.18 -1.29
N LEU A 218 -22.99 -14.44 0.00
CA LEU A 218 -22.58 -13.42 0.98
C LEU A 218 -21.15 -12.92 0.73
N TRP A 219 -20.25 -13.83 0.35
CA TRP A 219 -18.89 -13.46 0.02
C TRP A 219 -18.83 -12.77 -1.34
N SER A 220 -19.51 -13.31 -2.36
CA SER A 220 -19.68 -12.69 -3.66
C SER A 220 -20.34 -11.33 -3.55
N GLN A 221 -21.30 -11.05 -2.66
CA GLN A 221 -21.84 -9.70 -2.45
C GLN A 221 -20.81 -8.73 -1.84
N LYS A 222 -19.88 -9.23 -1.01
CA LYS A 222 -18.71 -8.45 -0.60
C LYS A 222 -17.72 -8.25 -1.76
N SER A 223 -17.64 -9.19 -2.68
CA SER A 223 -16.81 -9.15 -3.89
C SER A 223 -17.48 -8.49 -5.09
N GLU A 224 -18.81 -8.31 -5.17
CA GLU A 224 -19.63 -8.06 -6.38
C GLU A 224 -19.54 -6.61 -6.87
N GLY A 225 -18.37 -5.99 -6.67
CA GLY A 225 -17.70 -5.30 -7.76
C GLY A 225 -17.00 -6.22 -8.78
N GLU A 226 -17.02 -7.56 -8.62
CA GLU A 226 -16.14 -8.53 -9.33
C GLU A 226 -16.85 -9.64 -10.13
N PHE A 227 -18.19 -9.77 -10.17
CA PHE A 227 -18.85 -10.90 -10.85
C PHE A 227 -19.86 -10.50 -11.94
N HIS A 228 -19.51 -9.55 -12.81
CA HIS A 228 -20.10 -9.53 -14.15
C HIS A 228 -19.17 -10.23 -15.14
N ARG A 229 -19.26 -11.56 -15.21
CA ARG A 229 -19.20 -12.42 -16.43
C ARG A 229 -18.73 -13.84 -16.09
N PHE A 230 -19.68 -14.71 -15.77
CA PHE A 230 -19.58 -16.12 -16.16
C PHE A 230 -20.95 -16.66 -16.58
N SER A 231 -21.33 -16.33 -17.81
CA SER A 231 -22.29 -17.03 -18.69
C SER A 231 -22.18 -16.31 -20.05
N VAL A 232 -21.89 -16.92 -21.21
CA VAL A 232 -22.39 -18.13 -21.85
C VAL A 232 -21.35 -18.63 -22.89
N LYS A 233 -21.29 -19.95 -23.14
CA LYS A 233 -20.58 -20.58 -24.27
C LYS A 233 -21.50 -20.74 -25.50
N ALA A 234 -20.85 -20.73 -26.68
CA ALA A 234 -21.14 -21.46 -27.93
C ALA A 234 -21.85 -20.73 -29.09
N ASP A 235 -21.08 -20.65 -30.19
CA ASP A 235 -21.40 -20.66 -31.63
C ASP A 235 -22.62 -19.89 -32.18
N THR A 236 -22.35 -18.87 -33.00
CA THR A 236 -22.67 -18.91 -34.45
C THR A 236 -21.94 -17.81 -35.22
N LYS A 237 -21.41 -18.15 -36.40
CA LYS A 237 -20.86 -17.21 -37.38
C LYS A 237 -21.97 -16.35 -37.98
N THR A 238 -21.87 -15.02 -37.88
CA THR A 238 -22.43 -14.12 -38.90
C THR A 238 -21.70 -12.78 -38.89
N LYS A 239 -21.23 -12.34 -40.07
CA LYS A 239 -20.66 -11.01 -40.33
C LYS A 239 -21.80 -9.98 -40.37
N ILE A 240 -21.80 -8.95 -39.52
CA ILE A 240 -22.48 -7.67 -39.76
C ILE A 240 -21.73 -6.51 -39.07
N ASP A 241 -21.23 -5.60 -39.93
CA ASP A 241 -21.16 -4.14 -39.88
C ASP A 241 -20.47 -3.37 -38.74
N ASP A 242 -19.46 -2.58 -39.14
CA ASP A 242 -18.68 -1.65 -38.32
C ASP A 242 -19.51 -0.38 -38.01
N THR A 243 -20.18 -0.36 -36.87
CA THR A 243 -20.66 0.89 -36.26
C THR A 243 -20.23 1.00 -34.80
N LYS A 244 -19.28 1.91 -34.56
CA LYS A 244 -18.92 2.60 -33.31
C LYS A 244 -19.58 2.08 -32.02
N LEU A 245 -18.96 1.06 -31.42
CA LEU A 245 -19.06 0.79 -29.98
C LEU A 245 -17.80 1.35 -29.31
N ARG A 246 -17.91 2.52 -28.66
CA ARG A 246 -16.92 2.97 -27.67
C ARG A 246 -17.07 2.08 -26.42
N GLY A 247 -16.55 0.87 -26.49
CA GLY A 247 -16.37 0.00 -25.33
C GLY A 247 -15.29 0.58 -24.43
N GLY A 248 -15.69 1.19 -23.31
CA GLY A 248 -14.75 1.61 -22.27
C GLY A 248 -14.02 0.39 -21.72
N LYS A 249 -12.69 0.47 -21.54
CA LYS A 249 -11.95 -0.55 -20.79
C LYS A 249 -12.58 -0.71 -19.40
N GLU A 250 -13.00 -1.92 -19.07
CA GLU A 250 -13.36 -2.30 -17.71
C GLU A 250 -12.07 -2.32 -16.87
N TYR A 251 -12.12 -1.72 -15.68
CA TYR A 251 -11.05 -1.72 -14.69
C TYR A 251 -11.54 -2.54 -13.50
N ASP A 252 -10.65 -3.24 -12.82
CA ASP A 252 -10.96 -4.10 -11.67
C ASP A 252 -9.98 -3.84 -10.51
N GLU A 253 -10.17 -4.54 -9.39
CA GLU A 253 -9.32 -4.39 -8.21
C GLU A 253 -7.86 -4.74 -8.47
N GLU A 254 -7.61 -5.81 -9.25
CA GLU A 254 -6.26 -6.27 -9.56
C GLU A 254 -5.48 -5.17 -10.29
N VAL A 255 -6.10 -4.47 -11.25
CA VAL A 255 -5.46 -3.35 -11.96
C VAL A 255 -5.00 -2.23 -11.02
N HIS A 256 -5.72 -1.97 -9.92
CA HIS A 256 -5.36 -0.91 -8.98
C HIS A 256 -4.40 -1.35 -7.86
N THR A 257 -4.43 -2.62 -7.48
CA THR A 257 -3.65 -3.18 -6.35
C THR A 257 -2.36 -3.87 -6.79
N LYS A 258 -2.23 -4.24 -8.07
CA LYS A 258 -1.03 -4.91 -8.60
C LYS A 258 0.24 -4.10 -8.38
N GLY A 259 1.23 -4.74 -7.77
CA GLY A 259 2.54 -4.14 -7.48
C GLY A 259 2.49 -3.05 -6.39
N LYS A 260 1.38 -2.90 -5.68
CA LYS A 260 1.29 -2.04 -4.50
C LYS A 260 1.81 -2.77 -3.26
N PRO A 261 2.37 -2.04 -2.29
CA PRO A 261 2.77 -2.65 -1.02
C PRO A 261 1.59 -3.24 -0.27
N GLN A 262 1.85 -4.29 0.52
CA GLN A 262 0.79 -4.98 1.26
C GLN A 262 0.06 -4.02 2.23
N GLU A 263 0.78 -3.08 2.84
CA GLU A 263 0.16 -2.07 3.72
C GLU A 263 -0.90 -1.26 2.98
N VAL A 264 -0.58 -0.75 1.78
CA VAL A 264 -1.51 0.07 1.00
C VAL A 264 -2.73 -0.72 0.56
N ILE A 265 -2.54 -2.00 0.21
CA ILE A 265 -3.64 -2.90 -0.13
C ILE A 265 -4.58 -3.05 1.07
N GLU A 266 -4.05 -3.32 2.27
CA GLU A 266 -4.88 -3.47 3.47
C GLU A 266 -5.56 -2.15 3.89
N LEU A 267 -4.89 -1.00 3.70
CA LEU A 267 -5.51 0.32 3.89
C LEU A 267 -6.70 0.51 2.95
N PHE A 268 -6.52 0.22 1.65
CA PHE A 268 -7.59 0.34 0.66
C PHE A 268 -8.77 -0.56 1.03
N LEU A 269 -8.52 -1.82 1.35
CA LEU A 269 -9.57 -2.78 1.68
C LEU A 269 -10.32 -2.41 2.96
N THR A 270 -9.63 -1.82 3.93
CA THR A 270 -10.26 -1.32 5.17
C THR A 270 -11.19 -0.14 4.88
N LEU A 271 -10.75 0.80 4.05
CA LEU A 271 -11.57 1.93 3.62
C LEU A 271 -12.74 1.47 2.73
N ASP A 272 -12.50 0.51 1.84
CA ASP A 272 -13.50 -0.09 0.96
C ASP A 272 -14.64 -0.72 1.75
N ASN A 273 -14.31 -1.55 2.74
CA ASN A 273 -15.28 -2.14 3.66
C ASN A 273 -16.08 -1.05 4.36
N PHE A 274 -15.41 -0.03 4.92
CA PHE A 274 -16.09 1.06 5.62
C PHE A 274 -17.08 1.80 4.71
N CYS A 275 -16.67 2.19 3.49
CA CYS A 275 -17.54 2.90 2.55
C CYS A 275 -18.78 2.06 2.19
N ARG A 276 -18.62 0.74 1.99
CA ARG A 276 -19.74 -0.16 1.68
C ARG A 276 -20.67 -0.39 2.87
N GLU A 277 -20.14 -0.38 4.09
CA GLU A 277 -20.92 -0.52 5.33
C GLU A 277 -21.77 0.71 5.66
N LEU A 278 -21.49 1.89 5.08
CA LEU A 278 -22.31 3.09 5.29
C LEU A 278 -23.77 2.90 4.85
N ASP A 279 -23.99 2.23 3.72
CA ASP A 279 -25.29 1.71 3.30
C ASP A 279 -25.07 0.54 2.30
N PRO A 280 -25.11 -0.72 2.77
CA PRO A 280 -24.81 -1.90 1.96
C PRO A 280 -25.69 -2.10 0.72
N HIS A 281 -26.87 -1.48 0.68
CA HIS A 281 -27.81 -1.65 -0.43
C HIS A 281 -27.67 -0.54 -1.48
N ASN A 282 -27.30 0.67 -1.05
CA ASN A 282 -27.34 1.84 -1.92
C ASN A 282 -25.96 2.40 -2.30
N VAL A 283 -24.89 2.04 -1.57
CA VAL A 283 -23.52 2.41 -1.93
C VAL A 283 -23.00 1.49 -3.03
N GLN A 284 -22.57 2.08 -4.14
CA GLN A 284 -21.97 1.39 -5.27
C GLN A 284 -20.49 1.73 -5.42
N LYS A 285 -19.66 0.69 -5.56
CA LYS A 285 -18.24 0.77 -5.92
C LYS A 285 -18.09 0.75 -7.44
N ARG A 286 -17.26 1.64 -7.99
CA ARG A 286 -16.94 1.68 -9.44
C ARG A 286 -15.46 1.94 -9.66
N TYR A 287 -14.79 1.02 -10.35
CA TYR A 287 -13.41 1.24 -10.80
C TYR A 287 -13.39 2.17 -12.01
N ARG A 288 -12.56 3.20 -11.94
CA ARG A 288 -12.23 4.12 -13.05
C ARG A 288 -10.77 3.93 -13.42
N ALA A 289 -10.35 4.49 -14.54
CA ALA A 289 -8.99 4.30 -15.05
C ALA A 289 -7.85 4.59 -14.05
N LYS A 290 -8.07 5.49 -13.10
CA LYS A 290 -7.05 5.94 -12.12
C LYS A 290 -7.49 5.84 -10.67
N TYR A 291 -8.78 5.68 -10.39
CA TYR A 291 -9.31 5.75 -9.03
C TYR A 291 -10.56 4.88 -8.87
N VAL A 292 -10.90 4.56 -7.63
CA VAL A 292 -12.11 3.85 -7.24
C VAL A 292 -13.12 4.86 -6.71
N ALA A 293 -14.35 4.83 -7.22
CA ALA A 293 -15.41 5.75 -6.82
C ALA A 293 -16.46 5.02 -5.98
N TYR A 294 -16.90 5.66 -4.89
CA TYR A 294 -18.03 5.25 -4.07
C TYR A 294 -19.17 6.26 -4.23
N ALA A 295 -20.33 5.77 -4.66
CA ALA A 295 -21.49 6.60 -4.90
C ALA A 295 -22.72 6.06 -4.17
N TYR A 296 -23.47 6.96 -3.54
CA TYR A 296 -24.83 6.65 -3.10
C TYR A 296 -25.77 6.94 -4.27
N VAL A 297 -26.42 5.89 -4.80
CA VAL A 297 -27.29 5.95 -5.97
C VAL A 297 -26.58 6.51 -7.22
N LYS A 298 -26.55 7.84 -7.39
CA LYS A 298 -25.87 8.54 -8.50
C LYS A 298 -24.80 9.54 -8.02
N SER A 299 -24.81 9.94 -6.75
CA SER A 299 -23.89 10.95 -6.22
C SER A 299 -22.65 10.29 -5.66
N THR A 300 -21.50 10.53 -6.29
CA THR A 300 -20.20 10.09 -5.76
C THR A 300 -19.83 10.96 -4.56
N PHE A 301 -19.58 10.33 -3.42
CA PHE A 301 -19.20 11.02 -2.17
C PHE A 301 -17.73 10.81 -1.81
N CYS A 302 -17.11 9.73 -2.29
CA CYS A 302 -15.72 9.38 -2.00
C CYS A 302 -15.05 8.82 -3.25
N SER A 303 -13.83 9.27 -3.54
CA SER A 303 -12.98 8.75 -4.61
C SER A 303 -11.60 8.43 -4.06
N VAL A 304 -11.04 7.28 -4.41
CA VAL A 304 -9.80 6.75 -3.82
C VAL A 304 -8.81 6.42 -4.92
N HIS A 305 -7.64 7.03 -4.88
CA HIS A 305 -6.51 6.66 -5.71
C HIS A 305 -5.47 5.92 -4.86
N ILE A 306 -5.21 4.67 -5.26
CA ILE A 306 -4.26 3.78 -4.59
C ILE A 306 -2.85 4.11 -5.12
N GLN A 307 -2.03 4.76 -4.30
CA GLN A 307 -0.64 5.12 -4.62
C GLN A 307 0.34 4.07 -4.06
N LYS A 308 1.65 4.29 -4.16
CA LYS A 308 2.65 3.37 -3.60
C LYS A 308 2.90 3.62 -2.10
N SER A 309 2.76 4.87 -1.67
CA SER A 309 3.00 5.34 -0.29
C SER A 309 1.72 5.48 0.55
N GLY A 310 0.55 5.13 0.01
CA GLY A 310 -0.73 5.28 0.69
C GLY A 310 -1.90 5.49 -0.26
N LEU A 311 -2.96 6.09 0.26
CA LEU A 311 -4.20 6.44 -0.45
C LEU A 311 -4.36 7.97 -0.52
N ARG A 312 -4.78 8.44 -1.70
CA ARG A 312 -5.37 9.78 -1.86
C ARG A 312 -6.87 9.64 -1.93
N VAL A 313 -7.57 10.29 -1.01
CA VAL A 313 -9.03 10.18 -0.90
C VAL A 313 -9.64 11.55 -1.10
N TRP A 314 -10.46 11.70 -2.14
CA TRP A 314 -11.21 12.92 -2.38
C TRP A 314 -12.65 12.78 -1.91
N LEU A 315 -13.10 13.76 -1.14
CA LEU A 315 -14.43 13.81 -0.56
C LEU A 315 -15.21 14.96 -1.14
N LYS A 316 -16.49 14.70 -1.46
CA LYS A 316 -17.45 15.69 -1.94
C LYS A 316 -17.94 16.61 -0.82
N LEU A 317 -16.97 17.35 -0.29
CA LEU A 317 -17.08 18.36 0.75
C LEU A 317 -16.47 19.67 0.26
N ASP A 318 -16.83 20.76 0.92
CA ASP A 318 -16.27 22.08 0.72
C ASP A 318 -15.24 22.33 1.83
N TYR A 319 -13.96 22.48 1.46
CA TYR A 319 -12.87 22.64 2.42
C TYR A 319 -13.04 23.88 3.29
N ALA A 320 -13.56 24.98 2.73
CA ALA A 320 -13.79 26.23 3.45
C ALA A 320 -14.82 26.11 4.59
N ARG A 321 -15.59 25.01 4.63
CA ARG A 321 -16.60 24.73 5.66
C ARG A 321 -16.14 23.69 6.68
N LEU A 322 -14.91 23.19 6.59
CA LEU A 322 -14.37 22.28 7.58
C LEU A 322 -13.93 23.06 8.81
N GLU A 323 -14.44 22.67 9.97
CA GLU A 323 -13.93 23.15 11.25
C GLU A 323 -12.65 22.40 11.60
N ASN A 324 -11.55 23.12 11.77
CA ASN A 324 -10.23 22.56 12.12
C ASN A 324 -9.83 21.35 11.25
N PRO A 325 -9.63 21.54 9.93
CA PRO A 325 -9.24 20.45 9.05
C PRO A 325 -7.94 19.80 9.57
N PRO A 326 -7.87 18.45 9.59
CA PRO A 326 -6.67 17.77 10.06
C PRO A 326 -5.48 18.05 9.13
N ASP A 327 -4.27 17.85 9.64
CA ASP A 327 -3.03 18.13 8.90
C ASP A 327 -2.85 17.27 7.63
N TYR A 328 -3.57 16.14 7.55
CA TYR A 328 -3.62 15.25 6.39
C TYR A 328 -4.74 15.61 5.41
N ALA A 329 -5.52 16.67 5.66
CA ALA A 329 -6.51 17.21 4.72
C ALA A 329 -5.96 18.43 3.96
N ARG A 330 -6.33 18.55 2.68
CA ARG A 330 -5.92 19.65 1.79
C ARG A 330 -7.10 20.18 0.97
N ASP A 331 -7.14 21.49 0.78
CA ASP A 331 -8.01 22.15 -0.19
C ASP A 331 -7.48 21.92 -1.61
N VAL A 332 -8.28 21.27 -2.44
CA VAL A 332 -7.98 21.03 -3.86
C VAL A 332 -8.96 21.72 -4.81
N SER A 333 -9.77 22.67 -4.32
CA SER A 333 -10.75 23.43 -5.12
C SER A 333 -10.14 24.16 -6.33
N LYS A 334 -8.84 24.45 -6.30
CA LYS A 334 -8.09 25.15 -7.36
C LYS A 334 -7.03 24.26 -8.03
N THR A 335 -7.03 22.97 -7.75
CA THR A 335 -6.03 22.02 -8.25
C THR A 335 -6.73 20.96 -9.08
N GLY A 336 -6.15 20.57 -10.22
CA GLY A 336 -6.66 19.43 -10.97
C GLY A 336 -6.47 18.15 -10.17
N HIS A 337 -7.53 17.40 -9.90
CA HIS A 337 -7.46 16.12 -9.19
C HIS A 337 -8.41 15.09 -9.79
N TRP A 338 -8.25 13.84 -9.38
CA TRP A 338 -9.15 12.76 -9.77
C TRP A 338 -10.35 12.72 -8.82
N GLY A 339 -11.51 12.24 -9.30
CA GLY A 339 -12.68 12.03 -8.43
C GLY A 339 -13.54 13.26 -8.21
N VAL A 340 -13.89 13.54 -6.96
CA VAL A 340 -14.95 14.50 -6.57
C VAL A 340 -14.56 15.42 -5.42
N GLY A 341 -15.18 16.60 -5.39
CA GLY A 341 -15.14 17.51 -4.24
C GLY A 341 -13.83 18.28 -4.09
N ASN A 342 -13.74 19.06 -3.01
CA ASN A 342 -12.63 20.00 -2.81
C ASN A 342 -11.71 19.58 -1.65
N VAL A 343 -11.99 18.46 -0.98
CA VAL A 343 -11.23 17.97 0.17
C VAL A 343 -10.47 16.73 -0.26
N GLU A 344 -9.14 16.79 -0.20
CA GLU A 344 -8.25 15.64 -0.39
C GLU A 344 -7.67 15.21 0.96
N LEU A 345 -7.68 13.90 1.24
CA LEU A 345 -7.05 13.30 2.42
C LEU A 345 -5.85 12.43 2.00
N ALA A 346 -4.74 12.57 2.73
CA ALA A 346 -3.54 11.75 2.60
C ALA A 346 -3.49 10.65 3.68
N ILE A 347 -3.88 9.43 3.32
CA ILE A 347 -3.99 8.30 4.25
C ILE A 347 -2.85 7.31 4.01
N ASN A 348 -1.98 7.12 5.01
CA ASN A 348 -0.81 6.23 4.94
C ASN A 348 -0.67 5.31 6.17
N SER A 349 -1.67 5.28 7.06
CA SER A 349 -1.70 4.41 8.24
C SER A 349 -3.13 4.05 8.63
N PHE A 350 -3.28 3.00 9.44
CA PHE A 350 -4.59 2.57 9.94
C PHE A 350 -5.21 3.57 10.92
N GLU A 351 -4.37 4.26 11.68
CA GLU A 351 -4.79 5.35 12.56
C GLU A 351 -5.43 6.48 11.75
N ARG A 352 -4.76 6.93 10.67
CA ARG A 352 -5.33 7.93 9.75
C ARG A 352 -6.63 7.48 9.11
N ILE A 353 -6.80 6.18 8.82
CA ILE A 353 -8.10 5.67 8.37
C ILE A 353 -9.17 5.90 9.44
N GLN A 354 -8.90 5.56 10.71
CA GLN A 354 -9.89 5.73 11.78
C GLN A 354 -10.31 7.20 11.93
N GLU A 355 -9.35 8.11 11.89
CA GLU A 355 -9.62 9.55 11.97
C GLU A 355 -10.42 10.04 10.76
N ALA A 356 -10.05 9.61 9.55
CA ALA A 356 -10.69 9.99 8.29
C ALA A 356 -12.13 9.48 8.15
N LYS A 357 -12.53 8.42 8.87
CA LYS A 357 -13.90 7.87 8.84
C LYS A 357 -14.96 8.92 9.12
N SER A 358 -14.67 9.87 10.00
CA SER A 358 -15.58 10.98 10.35
C SER A 358 -15.91 11.86 9.13
N LEU A 359 -14.88 12.30 8.40
CA LEU A 359 -15.02 13.11 7.19
C LEU A 359 -15.63 12.32 6.03
N ILE A 360 -15.27 11.05 5.86
CA ILE A 360 -15.87 10.18 4.83
C ILE A 360 -17.38 10.03 5.10
N ARG A 361 -17.78 9.80 6.36
CA ARG A 361 -19.19 9.74 6.76
C ARG A 361 -19.91 11.07 6.53
N GLN A 362 -19.29 12.19 6.88
CA GLN A 362 -19.87 13.51 6.63
C GLN A 362 -20.09 13.75 5.12
N SER A 363 -19.13 13.33 4.28
CA SER A 363 -19.24 13.39 2.82
C SER A 363 -20.41 12.53 2.32
N PHE A 364 -20.55 11.33 2.85
CA PHE A 364 -21.67 10.44 2.54
C PHE A 364 -23.02 11.07 2.92
N GLU A 365 -23.19 11.54 4.16
CA GLU A 365 -24.44 12.12 4.66
C GLU A 365 -24.88 13.35 3.86
N LYS A 366 -23.95 14.21 3.44
CA LYS A 366 -24.26 15.39 2.60
C LYS A 366 -24.63 15.05 1.15
N ASN A 367 -24.36 13.83 0.71
CA ASN A 367 -24.55 13.39 -0.67
C ASN A 367 -25.48 12.17 -0.80
N ARG A 368 -26.16 11.79 0.30
CA ARG A 368 -27.20 10.77 0.34
C ARG A 368 -28.51 11.27 -0.26
#